data_AF-A0A947HC35-F1
#
_entry.id   AF-A0A947HC35-F1
#
_cell.length_a   1.000
_cell.length_b   1.000
_cell.length_c   1.000
_cell.angle_alpha   90.00
_cell.angle_beta   90.00
_cell.angle_gamma   90.00
#
_symmetry.space_group_name_H-M   'P 1'
#
loop_
_entity.id
_entity.type
_entity.pdbx_description
1 polymer ?
#
loop_
_entity_poly.entity_id
_entity_poly.type
_entity_poly.pdbx_seq_one_letter_code
_entity_poly.pdbx_strand_id
1 'polypeptide(L)'
;MLDTAFEPLPHLKQRQAIVSTVGIPQHCILCNKHLNDPQDERLMMINESGEAVVCVLPCHFCANCPAVYLEESALNHVATLFEMNPYAVVGFLDYSQIPLDKQDLPLGEDPDLPVPLVEFTSVMPLQAAQLNL
;
A
#
# COMPACT_ATOMS: atom_id res chain seq x y z
N MET A 1 28.48 -13.51 -5.30
CA MET A 1 27.05 -13.59 -4.97
C MET A 1 26.36 -12.58 -5.87
N LEU A 2 25.37 -13.00 -6.65
CA LEU A 2 24.67 -12.08 -7.55
C LEU A 2 23.89 -11.10 -6.68
N ASP A 3 24.31 -9.83 -6.70
CA ASP A 3 23.47 -8.69 -6.36
C ASP A 3 22.27 -8.72 -7.32
N THR A 4 21.23 -9.47 -6.99
CA THR A 4 19.91 -9.20 -7.55
C THR A 4 19.44 -7.92 -6.89
N ALA A 5 19.76 -6.80 -7.55
CA ALA A 5 19.23 -5.50 -7.18
C ALA A 5 17.72 -5.61 -7.02
N PHE A 6 17.20 -5.15 -5.88
CA PHE A 6 15.77 -5.12 -5.60
C PHE A 6 15.03 -4.43 -6.75
N GLU A 7 14.19 -5.17 -7.45
CA GLU A 7 13.42 -4.65 -8.57
C GLU A 7 11.94 -4.96 -8.34
N PRO A 8 11.17 -4.00 -7.81
CA PRO A 8 9.76 -4.21 -7.53
C PRO A 8 8.95 -4.62 -8.76
N LEU A 9 7.80 -5.25 -8.54
CA LEU A 9 6.81 -5.45 -9.58
C LEU A 9 6.41 -4.09 -10.20
N PRO A 10 6.31 -4.00 -11.54
CA PRO A 10 6.10 -2.72 -12.22
C PRO A 10 4.88 -1.93 -11.74
N HIS A 11 3.80 -2.61 -11.34
CA HIS A 11 2.58 -1.94 -10.90
C HIS A 11 2.68 -1.35 -9.49
N LEU A 12 3.65 -1.78 -8.67
CA LEU A 12 3.87 -1.26 -7.32
C LEU A 12 4.78 -0.03 -7.29
N LYS A 13 5.61 0.18 -8.33
CA LYS A 13 6.60 1.26 -8.37
C LYS A 13 5.94 2.65 -8.40
N GLN A 14 6.57 3.59 -7.70
CA GLN A 14 6.32 5.04 -7.80
C GLN A 14 4.85 5.42 -7.60
N ARG A 15 4.16 4.81 -6.62
CA ARG A 15 2.73 5.05 -6.39
C ARG A 15 2.48 6.17 -5.39
N GLN A 16 1.43 6.93 -5.66
CA GLN A 16 0.88 7.93 -4.76
C GLN A 16 -0.40 7.37 -4.15
N ALA A 17 -0.39 7.15 -2.84
CA ALA A 17 -1.56 6.65 -2.12
C ALA A 17 -2.58 7.78 -1.93
N ILE A 18 -3.82 7.50 -2.30
CA ILE A 18 -4.97 8.37 -2.09
C ILE A 18 -5.92 7.64 -1.14
N VAL A 19 -5.93 8.07 0.12
CA VAL A 19 -6.74 7.45 1.18
C VAL A 19 -8.10 8.12 1.22
N SER A 20 -9.16 7.38 0.88
CA SER A 20 -10.51 7.91 0.79
C SER A 20 -11.34 7.63 2.03
N THR A 21 -11.99 8.67 2.54
CA THR A 21 -12.96 8.60 3.66
C THR A 21 -14.41 8.54 3.18
N VAL A 22 -14.62 8.65 1.85
CA VAL A 22 -15.93 8.84 1.21
C VAL A 22 -16.25 7.76 0.16
N GLY A 23 -15.44 6.71 0.12
CA GLY A 23 -15.50 5.65 -0.89
C GLY A 23 -14.61 5.92 -2.10
N ILE A 24 -14.36 4.89 -2.90
CA ILE A 24 -13.50 4.99 -4.08
C ILE A 24 -14.32 5.52 -5.28
N PRO A 25 -13.87 6.59 -5.97
CA PRO A 25 -14.56 7.09 -7.15
C PRO A 25 -14.47 6.10 -8.32
N GLN A 26 -15.33 6.25 -9.32
CA GLN A 26 -15.22 5.47 -10.58
C GLN A 26 -14.05 5.95 -11.46
N HIS A 27 -13.67 7.22 -11.33
CA HIS A 27 -12.63 7.86 -12.12
C HIS A 27 -11.53 8.41 -11.21
N CYS A 28 -10.28 8.32 -11.66
CA CYS A 28 -9.13 8.86 -10.97
C CYS A 28 -9.22 10.39 -10.93
N ILE A 29 -9.19 10.97 -9.72
CA ILE A 29 -9.24 12.43 -9.50
C ILE A 29 -8.03 13.18 -10.08
N LEU A 30 -6.91 12.49 -10.34
CA LEU A 30 -5.69 13.12 -10.86
C LEU A 30 -5.68 13.21 -12.40
N CYS A 31 -6.25 12.23 -13.10
CA CYS A 31 -6.17 12.17 -14.57
C CYS A 31 -7.51 11.89 -15.28
N ASN A 32 -8.60 11.78 -14.52
CA ASN A 32 -9.97 11.54 -14.99
C ASN A 32 -10.16 10.26 -15.85
N LYS A 33 -9.34 9.23 -15.61
CA LYS A 33 -9.46 7.93 -16.27
C LYS A 33 -10.19 6.95 -15.36
N HIS A 34 -10.93 6.02 -15.96
CA HIS A 34 -11.62 4.98 -15.22
C HIS A 34 -10.63 4.21 -14.35
N LEU A 35 -10.99 3.97 -13.09
CA LEU A 35 -10.19 3.16 -12.18
C LEU A 35 -10.42 1.69 -12.45
N ASN A 36 -9.37 0.89 -12.31
CA ASN A 36 -9.51 -0.56 -12.47
C ASN A 36 -10.30 -1.15 -11.28
N ASP A 37 -10.82 -2.36 -11.50
CA ASP A 37 -11.35 -3.18 -10.41
C ASP A 37 -10.29 -3.36 -9.31
N PRO A 38 -10.72 -3.47 -8.04
CA PRO A 38 -9.79 -3.57 -6.92
C PRO A 38 -8.92 -4.83 -7.03
N GLN A 39 -7.68 -4.70 -6.61
CA GLN A 39 -6.73 -5.81 -6.48
C GLN A 39 -6.27 -5.86 -5.03
N ASP A 40 -6.29 -7.05 -4.45
CA ASP A 40 -5.78 -7.26 -3.09
C ASP A 40 -4.26 -7.18 -3.10
N GLU A 41 -3.73 -6.24 -2.31
CA GLU A 41 -2.29 -6.02 -2.20
C GLU A 41 -1.84 -6.05 -0.74
N ARG A 42 -0.60 -6.46 -0.54
CA ARG A 42 0.04 -6.45 0.78
C ARG A 42 0.57 -5.06 1.06
N LEU A 43 0.08 -4.44 2.11
CA LEU A 43 0.48 -3.12 2.59
C LEU A 43 1.20 -3.25 3.93
N MET A 44 2.12 -2.32 4.17
CA MET A 44 2.73 -2.12 5.47
C MET A 44 2.11 -0.90 6.14
N MET A 45 1.56 -1.10 7.34
CA MET A 45 1.18 -0.01 8.25
C MET A 45 2.17 0.01 9.41
N ILE A 46 2.49 1.21 9.92
CA ILE A 46 3.38 1.42 11.06
C ILE A 46 2.73 2.40 12.03
N ASN A 47 2.87 2.19 13.34
CA ASN A 47 2.42 3.14 14.36
C ASN A 47 3.58 4.04 14.85
N GLU A 48 3.30 4.93 15.80
CA GLU A 48 4.30 5.84 16.35
C GLU A 48 5.40 5.18 17.18
N SER A 49 5.16 3.98 17.73
CA SER A 49 6.19 3.21 18.44
C SER A 49 7.15 2.47 17.50
N GLY A 50 6.86 2.46 16.19
CA GLY A 50 7.62 1.75 15.17
C GLY A 50 7.18 0.29 14.98
N GLU A 51 6.09 -0.13 15.62
CA GLU A 51 5.48 -1.43 15.37
C GLU A 51 4.79 -1.43 14.01
N ALA A 52 5.05 -2.49 13.24
CA ALA A 52 4.53 -2.62 11.89
C ALA A 52 3.62 -3.84 11.76
N VAL A 53 2.57 -3.70 10.96
CA VAL A 53 1.67 -4.77 10.57
C VAL A 53 1.62 -4.88 9.06
N VAL A 54 1.54 -6.12 8.59
CA VAL A 54 1.22 -6.45 7.20
C VAL A 54 -0.27 -6.67 7.09
N CYS A 55 -0.94 -5.94 6.20
CA CYS A 55 -2.34 -6.15 5.88
C CYS A 55 -2.54 -6.43 4.39
N VAL A 56 -3.56 -7.22 4.07
CA VAL A 56 -3.98 -7.46 2.68
C VAL A 56 -5.27 -6.69 2.48
N LEU A 57 -5.24 -5.65 1.66
CA LEU A 57 -6.38 -4.76 1.45
C LEU A 57 -6.63 -4.52 -0.04
N PRO A 58 -7.90 -4.29 -0.44
CA PRO A 58 -8.24 -3.94 -1.81
C PRO A 58 -7.66 -2.57 -2.17
N CYS A 59 -6.95 -2.52 -3.30
CA CYS A 59 -6.32 -1.32 -3.84
C CYS A 59 -6.87 -1.05 -5.25
N HIS A 60 -7.29 0.18 -5.53
CA HIS A 60 -7.71 0.56 -6.88
C HIS A 60 -6.61 1.34 -7.59
N PHE A 61 -5.99 0.69 -8.57
CA PHE A 61 -4.91 1.30 -9.33
C PHE A 61 -5.43 2.13 -10.50
N CYS A 62 -4.85 3.32 -10.68
CA CYS A 62 -4.94 4.03 -11.95
C CYS A 62 -3.93 3.45 -12.95
N ALA A 63 -4.41 3.06 -14.12
CA ALA A 63 -3.55 2.58 -15.21
C ALA A 63 -2.79 3.72 -15.92
N ASN A 64 -3.22 4.97 -15.72
CA ASN A 64 -2.72 6.13 -16.47
C ASN A 64 -1.81 7.06 -15.66
N CYS A 65 -1.82 6.97 -14.34
CA CYS A 65 -0.99 7.80 -13.48
C CYS A 65 -0.58 7.05 -12.21
N PRO A 66 0.34 7.62 -11.40
CA PRO A 66 0.79 7.03 -10.14
C PRO A 66 -0.27 6.77 -9.07
N ALA A 67 -1.51 7.25 -9.21
CA ALA A 67 -2.52 7.12 -8.17
C ALA A 67 -2.86 5.66 -7.86
N VAL A 68 -2.92 5.33 -6.58
CA VAL A 68 -3.59 4.15 -6.04
C VAL A 68 -4.51 4.59 -4.92
N TYR A 69 -5.74 4.05 -4.91
CA TYR A 69 -6.74 4.42 -3.92
C TYR A 69 -6.90 3.31 -2.89
N LEU A 70 -6.96 3.75 -1.62
CA LEU A 70 -7.16 2.91 -0.44
C LEU A 70 -8.39 3.43 0.31
N GLU A 71 -9.19 2.51 0.86
CA GLU A 71 -10.29 2.91 1.75
C GLU A 71 -9.80 3.09 3.18
N GLU A 72 -10.09 4.26 3.77
CA GLU A 72 -9.73 4.56 5.16
C GLU A 72 -10.45 3.64 6.14
N SER A 73 -11.70 3.25 5.85
CA SER A 73 -12.48 2.31 6.66
C SER A 73 -11.76 0.97 6.83
N ALA A 74 -11.17 0.45 5.76
CA ALA A 74 -10.41 -0.80 5.76
C ALA A 74 -9.11 -0.67 6.57
N LEU A 75 -8.37 0.43 6.39
CA LEU A 75 -7.17 0.73 7.17
C LEU A 75 -7.49 0.89 8.67
N ASN A 76 -8.56 1.62 9.01
CA ASN A 76 -9.00 1.81 10.39
C ASN A 76 -9.46 0.51 11.05
N HIS A 77 -10.05 -0.41 10.28
CA HIS A 77 -10.39 -1.74 10.77
C HIS A 77 -9.14 -2.51 11.20
N VAL A 78 -8.10 -2.53 10.35
CA VAL A 78 -6.79 -3.11 10.69
C VAL A 78 -6.20 -2.43 11.91
N ALA A 79 -6.15 -1.09 11.93
CA ALA A 79 -5.58 -0.35 13.05
C ALA A 79 -6.29 -0.66 14.37
N THR A 80 -7.59 -0.92 14.35
CA THR A 80 -8.37 -1.32 15.54
C THR A 80 -8.01 -2.73 16.00
N LEU A 81 -7.86 -3.69 15.08
CA LEU A 81 -7.51 -5.08 15.41
C LEU A 81 -6.13 -5.23 16.04
N PHE A 82 -5.19 -4.35 15.66
CA PHE A 82 -3.81 -4.38 16.12
C PHE A 82 -3.46 -3.25 17.11
N GLU A 83 -4.46 -2.49 17.57
CA GLU A 83 -4.26 -1.36 18.50
C GLU A 83 -3.25 -0.31 18.02
N MET A 84 -3.19 -0.06 16.70
CA MET A 84 -2.18 0.77 16.02
C MET A 84 -2.60 2.22 15.78
N ASN A 85 -3.44 2.83 16.62
CA ASN A 85 -3.87 4.21 16.40
C ASN A 85 -3.05 5.19 17.26
N PRO A 86 -2.33 6.18 16.68
CA PRO A 86 -2.27 6.54 15.25
C PRO A 86 -1.31 5.68 14.41
N TYR A 87 -1.61 5.57 13.11
CA TYR A 87 -0.82 4.82 12.13
C TYR A 87 -0.46 5.66 10.89
N ALA A 88 0.54 5.19 10.17
CA ALA A 88 0.82 5.56 8.79
C ALA A 88 0.78 4.31 7.89
N VAL A 89 0.23 4.44 6.68
CA VAL A 89 0.39 3.44 5.62
C VAL A 89 1.61 3.83 4.78
N VAL A 90 2.61 2.94 4.71
CA VAL A 90 3.95 3.30 4.22
C VAL A 90 4.16 2.92 2.76
N GLY A 91 3.62 1.78 2.34
CA GLY A 91 3.84 1.25 1.01
C GLY A 91 3.36 -0.18 0.84
N PHE A 92 3.72 -0.76 -0.29
CA PHE A 92 3.45 -2.16 -0.61
C PHE A 92 4.58 -3.07 -0.17
N LEU A 93 4.27 -4.34 0.07
CA LEU A 93 5.26 -5.39 0.27
C LEU A 93 5.30 -6.30 -0.96
N ASP A 94 6.42 -6.26 -1.69
CA ASP A 94 6.61 -7.09 -2.87
C ASP A 94 7.18 -8.46 -2.51
N TYR A 95 6.28 -9.40 -2.18
CA TYR A 95 6.65 -10.75 -1.80
C TYR A 95 7.31 -11.56 -2.94
N SER A 96 7.26 -11.09 -4.19
CA SER A 96 8.02 -11.73 -5.28
C SER A 96 9.54 -11.64 -5.07
N GLN A 97 9.96 -10.71 -4.20
CA GLN A 97 11.36 -10.49 -3.82
C GLN A 97 11.80 -11.38 -2.64
N ILE A 98 10.87 -12.12 -2.01
CA ILE A 98 11.17 -13.02 -0.91
C ILE A 98 11.39 -14.44 -1.46
N PRO A 99 12.54 -15.08 -1.18
CA PRO A 99 12.78 -16.48 -1.52
C PRO A 99 11.64 -17.38 -1.04
N LEU A 100 11.21 -18.33 -1.87
CA LEU A 100 10.03 -19.15 -1.60
C LEU A 100 10.11 -19.90 -0.25
N ASP A 101 11.30 -20.33 0.14
CA ASP A 101 11.61 -21.00 1.41
C ASP A 101 11.57 -20.09 2.64
N LYS A 102 11.47 -18.76 2.42
CA LYS A 102 11.41 -17.74 3.47
C LYS A 102 10.06 -17.00 3.53
N GLN A 103 9.11 -17.30 2.63
CA GLN A 103 7.83 -16.57 2.56
C GLN A 103 6.94 -16.78 3.78
N ASP A 104 7.11 -17.89 4.50
CA ASP A 104 6.36 -18.21 5.72
C ASP A 104 7.02 -17.65 7.00
N LEU A 105 8.22 -17.07 6.89
CA LEU A 105 8.89 -16.45 8.03
C LEU A 105 8.27 -15.08 8.33
N PRO A 106 8.15 -14.69 9.62
CA PRO A 106 7.77 -13.33 9.96
C PRO A 106 8.74 -12.31 9.35
N LEU A 107 8.18 -11.28 8.70
CA LEU A 107 8.99 -10.23 8.09
C LEU A 107 9.84 -9.52 9.14
N GLY A 108 11.11 -9.29 8.81
CA GLY A 108 12.05 -8.55 9.66
C GLY A 108 12.76 -9.39 10.73
N GLU A 109 12.46 -10.69 10.85
CA GLU A 109 13.18 -11.58 11.79
C GLU A 109 14.50 -12.12 11.22
N ASP A 110 14.61 -12.26 9.90
CA ASP A 110 15.85 -12.67 9.23
C ASP A 110 16.70 -11.44 8.87
N PRO A 111 17.84 -11.20 9.55
CA PRO A 111 18.68 -10.03 9.31
C PRO A 111 19.33 -10.02 7.93
N ASP A 112 19.40 -11.17 7.26
CA ASP A 112 19.96 -11.32 5.91
C ASP A 112 18.91 -11.13 4.80
N LEU A 113 17.63 -11.02 5.16
CA LEU A 113 16.53 -10.78 4.23
C LEU A 113 15.95 -9.37 4.44
N PRO A 114 16.19 -8.42 3.53
CA PRO A 114 15.59 -7.10 3.63
C PRO A 114 14.06 -7.19 3.48
N VAL A 115 13.34 -6.34 4.22
CA VAL A 115 11.89 -6.17 4.03
C VAL A 115 11.65 -5.62 2.61
N PRO A 116 10.84 -6.28 1.76
CA PRO A 116 10.66 -5.88 0.37
C PRO A 116 9.65 -4.73 0.24
N LEU A 117 9.89 -3.65 0.97
CA LEU A 117 9.01 -2.49 1.03
C LEU A 117 9.18 -1.62 -0.22
N VAL A 118 8.07 -1.33 -0.87
CA VAL A 118 7.95 -0.38 -1.98
C VAL A 118 7.17 0.82 -1.45
N GLU A 119 7.89 1.84 -1.02
CA GLU A 119 7.30 3.03 -0.39
C GLU A 119 6.42 3.82 -1.35
N PHE A 120 5.34 4.40 -0.81
CA PHE A 120 4.57 5.40 -1.52
C PHE A 120 5.39 6.68 -1.67
N THR A 121 5.35 7.30 -2.86
CA THR A 121 6.00 8.59 -3.10
C THR A 121 5.29 9.74 -2.37
N SER A 122 4.01 9.55 -2.08
CA SER A 122 3.20 10.45 -1.26
C SER A 122 1.94 9.73 -0.77
N VAL A 123 1.39 10.21 0.34
CA VAL A 123 0.10 9.78 0.88
C VAL A 123 -0.79 11.02 1.02
N MET A 124 -1.96 10.99 0.40
CA MET A 124 -2.88 12.13 0.34
C MET A 124 -4.29 11.70 0.76
N PRO A 125 -5.01 12.51 1.57
CA PRO A 125 -6.41 12.25 1.85
C PRO A 125 -7.27 12.64 0.63
N LEU A 126 -8.29 11.84 0.32
CA LEU A 126 -9.38 12.22 -0.56
C LEU A 126 -10.57 12.67 0.29
N GLN A 127 -10.92 13.95 0.13
CA GLN A 127 -12.03 14.57 0.82
C GLN A 127 -13.23 14.74 -0.12
N ALA A 128 -14.45 14.73 0.44
CA ALA A 128 -15.71 14.89 -0.31
C ALA A 128 -15.71 16.08 -1.29
N ALA A 129 -15.06 17.19 -0.90
CA ALA A 129 -14.99 18.41 -1.72
C ALA A 129 -14.29 18.20 -3.08
N GLN A 130 -13.43 17.18 -3.21
CA GLN A 130 -12.66 16.88 -4.41
C GLN A 130 -13.41 15.97 -5.39
N LEU A 131 -14.60 15.47 -5.03
CA LEU A 131 -15.42 14.59 -5.87
C LEU A 131 -16.44 15.36 -6.74
N ASN A 132 -16.52 16.69 -6.63
CA ASN A 132 -17.46 17.54 -7.39
C ASN A 132 -16.85 18.11 -8.68
N LEU A 133 -16.30 17.25 -9.55
CA LEU A 133 -15.89 17.62 -10.91
C LEU A 133 -16.73 16.90 -11.96
#